data_AF-A0A9X1B4L4-F1
#
_entry.id   AF-A0A9X1B4L4-F1
#
_cell.length_a   1.000
_cell.length_b   1.000
_cell.length_c   1.000
_cell.angle_alpha   90.00
_cell.angle_beta   90.00
_cell.angle_gamma   90.00
#
_symmetry.space_group_name_H-M   'P 1'
#
loop_
_entity.id
_entity.type
_entity.pdbx_description
1 polymer ?
#
loop_
_entity_poly.entity_id
_entity_poly.type
_entity_poly.pdbx_seq_one_letter_code
_entity_poly.pdbx_strand_id
1 'polypeptide(L)' 'MFPELLVPDSVWNEIGSLHLVFKVDLLHWDRLANKRLKDKILREGCPFFERSAGLQAGFAA' A
#
# COMPACT_ATOMS: atom_id res chain seq x y z
N MET A 1 14.63 -19.46 -5.95
CA MET A 1 13.18 -19.46 -5.66
C MET A 1 12.97 -18.52 -4.50
N PHE A 2 12.48 -17.29 -4.72
CA PHE A 2 12.32 -16.27 -3.67
C PHE A 2 10.87 -16.29 -3.17
N PRO A 3 10.59 -16.72 -1.94
CA PRO A 3 9.23 -16.89 -1.46
C PRO A 3 8.79 -15.67 -0.63
N GLU A 4 8.82 -14.45 -1.18
CA GLU A 4 8.32 -13.26 -0.45
C GLU A 4 7.69 -12.22 -1.38
N LEU A 5 6.89 -12.65 -2.35
CA LEU A 5 6.26 -11.75 -3.32
C LEU A 5 4.76 -11.99 -3.47
N LEU A 6 4.02 -11.93 -2.37
CA LEU A 6 2.58 -11.69 -2.43
C LEU A 6 2.26 -10.57 -1.44
N VAL A 7 2.00 -9.38 -1.98
CA VAL A 7 1.02 -8.51 -1.32
C VAL A 7 -0.26 -9.34 -1.35
N PRO A 8 -1.03 -9.50 -0.26
CA PRO A 8 -2.23 -10.33 -0.31
C PRO A 8 -3.09 -9.84 -1.48
N ASP A 9 -3.36 -10.73 -2.45
CA ASP A 9 -4.09 -10.39 -3.68
C ASP A 9 -5.46 -9.75 -3.37
N SER A 10 -5.96 -9.91 -2.14
CA SER A 10 -7.19 -9.31 -1.64
C SER A 10 -7.24 -7.79 -1.78
N VAL A 11 -6.18 -7.05 -1.44
CA VAL A 11 -6.23 -5.57 -1.49
C VAL A 11 -6.29 -5.06 -2.93
N TRP A 12 -5.56 -5.72 -3.83
CA TRP A 12 -5.61 -5.41 -5.26
C TRP A 12 -6.99 -5.73 -5.86
N ASN A 13 -7.59 -6.85 -5.47
CA ASN A 13 -8.93 -7.24 -5.91
C ASN A 13 -10.01 -6.29 -5.38
N GLU A 14 -9.93 -5.89 -4.11
CA GLU A 14 -10.85 -4.94 -3.50
C GLU A 14 -10.78 -3.58 -4.20
N ILE A 15 -9.59 -3.07 -4.48
CA ILE A 15 -9.43 -1.79 -5.20
C ILE A 15 -9.88 -1.91 -6.65
N GLY A 16 -9.60 -3.04 -7.31
CA GLY A 16 -10.09 -3.32 -8.67
C GLY A 16 -11.62 -3.42 -8.75
N SER A 17 -12.29 -3.75 -7.65
CA SER A 17 -13.76 -3.78 -7.57
C SER A 17 -14.39 -2.40 -7.33
N LEU A 18 -13.59 -1.39 -7.00
CA LEU A 18 -14.10 -0.02 -6.84
C LEU A 18 -14.52 0.54 -8.20
N HIS A 19 -15.66 1.23 -8.24
CA HIS A 19 -16.13 1.98 -9.41
C HIS A 19 -15.32 3.27 -9.64
N LEU A 20 -14.00 3.13 -9.78
CA LEU A 20 -13.11 4.23 -10.07
C LEU A 20 -13.25 4.60 -11.54
N VAL A 21 -13.56 5.87 -11.81
CA VAL A 21 -13.60 6.42 -13.18
C VAL A 21 -12.19 6.79 -13.68
N PHE A 22 -11.14 6.48 -12.92
CA PHE A 22 -9.75 6.76 -13.24
C PHE A 22 -8.83 5.62 -12.77
N LYS A 23 -7.67 5.49 -13.44
CA LYS A 23 -6.67 4.48 -13.11
C LYS A 23 -5.98 4.82 -11.79
N VAL A 24 -5.83 3.82 -10.92
CA VAL A 24 -5.03 3.89 -9.69
C VAL A 24 -3.89 2.90 -9.78
N ASP A 25 -2.67 3.38 -9.56
CA ASP A 25 -1.47 2.55 -9.43
C ASP A 25 -1.10 2.45 -7.95
N LEU A 26 -0.96 1.22 -7.43
CA LEU A 26 -0.56 0.98 -6.03
C LEU A 26 0.89 0.53 -5.97
N LEU A 27 1.58 0.94 -4.91
CA LEU A 27 2.95 0.57 -4.63
C LEU A 27 3.05 0.03 -3.21
N HIS A 28 3.74 -1.09 -3.02
CA HIS A 28 4.03 -1.60 -1.69
C HIS A 28 5.20 -0.82 -1.08
N TRP A 29 4.94 -0.03 -0.04
CA TRP A 29 5.92 0.89 0.55
C TRP A 29 7.23 0.21 0.97
N ASP A 30 7.13 -0.94 1.65
CA ASP A 30 8.32 -1.63 2.16
C ASP A 30 9.17 -2.27 1.06
N ARG A 31 8.54 -2.66 -0.05
CA ARG A 31 9.23 -3.28 -1.20
C ARG A 31 9.72 -2.26 -2.22
N LEU A 32 9.34 -0.99 -2.07
CA LEU A 32 9.80 0.08 -2.96
C LEU A 32 11.27 0.40 -2.68
N ALA A 33 12.17 -0.11 -3.52
CA ALA A 33 13.62 0.11 -3.39
C ALA A 33 14.09 1.50 -3.86
N ASN A 34 13.32 2.17 -4.73
CA ASN A 34 13.70 3.45 -5.30
C ASN A 34 13.58 4.59 -4.28
N LYS A 35 14.72 4.97 -3.69
CA LYS A 35 14.83 6.04 -2.69
C LYS A 35 14.33 7.39 -3.19
N ARG A 36 14.70 7.78 -4.41
CA ARG A 36 14.27 9.07 -5.00
C ARG A 36 12.74 9.15 -5.13
N LEU A 37 12.09 8.05 -5.47
CA LEU A 37 10.63 7.99 -5.54
C LEU A 37 10.00 8.07 -4.14
N LYS A 38 10.56 7.37 -3.14
CA LYS A 38 10.14 7.51 -1.74
C LYS A 38 10.22 8.95 -1.24
N ASP A 39 11.34 9.62 -1.49
CA ASP A 39 11.54 11.02 -1.09
C ASP A 39 10.53 11.96 -1.77
N LYS A 40 10.24 11.71 -3.06
CA LYS A 40 9.22 12.46 -3.79
C LYS A 40 7.83 12.25 -3.18
N ILE A 41 7.45 11.00 -2.88
CA ILE A 41 6.16 10.67 -2.25
C ILE A 41 6.02 11.35 -0.88
N LEU A 42 7.07 11.36 -0.06
CA LEU A 42 7.03 12.01 1.26
C LEU A 42 6.92 13.54 1.16
N ARG A 43 7.53 14.16 0.14
CA ARG A 43 7.52 15.61 -0.04
C ARG A 43 6.23 16.12 -0.68
N GLU A 44 5.71 15.40 -1.66
CA GLU A 44 4.61 15.86 -2.53
C GLU A 44 3.29 15.12 -2.30
N GLY A 45 3.33 13.98 -1.60
CA GLY A 45 2.15 13.17 -1.32
C GLY A 45 1.26 13.78 -0.24
N CYS A 46 0.00 13.36 -0.25
CA CYS A 46 -0.99 13.69 0.76
C CYS A 46 -1.38 12.41 1.54
N PRO A 47 -1.32 12.39 2.88
CA PRO A 47 -1.80 11.25 3.65
C PRO A 47 -3.33 11.15 3.54
N PHE A 48 -3.80 10.03 2.99
CA PHE A 48 -5.25 9.75 2.88
C PHE A 48 -5.85 9.16 4.16
N PHE A 49 -5.05 8.42 4.93
CA PHE A 49 -5.45 7.82 6.19
C PHE A 49 -4.37 8.10 7.23
N GLU A 50 -4.75 8.76 8.32
CA GLU A 50 -3.90 8.77 9.51
C GLU A 50 -3.99 7.38 10.14
N ARG A 51 -2.84 6.75 10.36
CA ARG A 51 -2.80 5.52 11.15
C ARG A 51 -3.18 5.90 12.58
N SER A 52 -4.44 5.75 12.95
CA SER A 52 -4.87 5.88 14.34
C SER A 52 -3.98 4.96 15.17
N ALA A 53 -3.29 5.51 16.18
CA ALA A 53 -2.23 4.83 16.92
C ALA A 53 -2.69 3.60 17.76
N GLY A 54 -3.87 3.02 17.47
CA GLY A 54 -4.54 2.04 18.31
C GLY A 54 -5.01 0.74 17.63
N LEU A 55 -4.72 0.48 16.36
CA LEU A 55 -5.08 -0.81 15.73
C LEU A 55 -3.84 -1.68 15.43
N GLN A 56 -3.10 -2.02 16.49
CA GLN A 56 -2.40 -3.30 16.57
C GLN A 56 -3.19 -4.17 17.56
N ALA A 57 -4.32 -4.72 17.12
CA ALA A 57 -5.01 -5.77 17.84
C ALA A 57 -5.49 -6.82 16.84
N GLY A 58 -4.82 -7.98 16.84
CA GLY A 58 -5.41 -9.22 16.36
C GLY A 58 -5.32 -9.51 14.86
N PHE A 59 -4.11 -9.77 14.35
CA PHE A 59 -3.93 -10.81 13.34
C PHE A 59 -2.81 -11.74 13.80
N ALA A 60 -3.12 -12.56 14.80
CA ALA A 60 -2.33 -13.71 15.18
C ALA A 60 -3.28 -14.84 15.60
N ALA A 61 -3.16 -15.94 14.84
CA ALA A 61 -3.73 -17.29 14.99
C ALA A 61 -5.25 -17.45 14.88
#